data_AF-A0A965J6Y5-F1
#
_entry.id   AF-A0A965J6Y5-F1
#
_cell.length_a   1.000
_cell.length_b   1.000
_cell.length_c   1.000
_cell.angle_alpha   90.00
_cell.angle_beta   90.00
_cell.angle_gamma   90.00
#
_symmetry.space_group_name_H-M   'P 1'
#
loop_
_entity.id
_entity.type
_entity.pdbx_description
1 polymer ?
#
loop_
_entity_poly.entity_id
_entity_poly.type
_entity_poly.pdbx_seq_one_letter_code
_entity_poly.pdbx_strand_id
1 'polypeptide(L)' 'MTVSDPIADLIVRIKNGIAAEHKYVDCPLSKQKVAILSVLKELGFINDFIINEELTAKLFVVSHDARSPCLS' A
#
# COMPACT_ATOMS: atom_id res chain seq x y z
N MET A 1 -17.20 -14.35 8.10
CA MET A 1 -15.95 -13.83 8.73
C MET A 1 -16.07 -12.32 8.72
N THR A 2 -16.19 -11.71 9.89
CA THR A 2 -16.33 -10.26 10.04
C THR A 2 -14.97 -9.62 9.78
N VAL A 3 -14.84 -8.85 8.69
CA VAL A 3 -13.65 -8.03 8.44
C VAL A 3 -13.49 -7.08 9.62
N SER A 4 -12.48 -7.36 10.46
CA SER A 4 -12.35 -6.69 11.76
C SER A 4 -11.83 -5.27 11.63
N ASP A 5 -11.22 -4.88 10.50
CA ASP A 5 -10.93 -3.49 10.18
C ASP A 5 -10.45 -3.36 8.72
N PRO A 6 -11.11 -2.56 7.86
CA PRO A 6 -10.76 -2.42 6.45
C PRO A 6 -9.46 -1.63 6.18
N ILE A 7 -8.88 -0.98 7.20
CA ILE A 7 -7.59 -0.29 7.14
C ILE A 7 -6.46 -1.25 7.51
N ALA A 8 -6.67 -2.09 8.53
CA ALA A 8 -5.73 -3.14 8.89
C ALA A 8 -5.51 -4.13 7.73
N ASP A 9 -6.59 -4.53 7.03
CA ASP A 9 -6.49 -5.37 5.83
C ASP A 9 -5.61 -4.72 4.75
N LEU A 10 -5.77 -3.40 4.54
CA LEU A 10 -4.99 -2.64 3.56
C LEU A 10 -3.48 -2.69 3.89
N ILE A 11 -3.13 -2.41 5.16
CA ILE A 11 -1.73 -2.40 5.61
C ILE A 11 -1.11 -3.79 5.50
N VAL A 12 -1.84 -4.84 5.90
CA VAL A 12 -1.36 -6.22 5.81
C VAL A 12 -1.16 -6.64 4.36
N ARG A 13 -2.04 -6.22 3.44
CA ARG A 13 -1.90 -6.53 2.01
C ARG A 13 -0.72 -5.82 1.36
N ILE A 14 -0.48 -4.55 1.72
CA ILE A 14 0.70 -3.80 1.28
C ILE A 14 1.99 -4.47 1.78
N LYS A 15 2.05 -4.80 3.08
CA LYS A 15 3.19 -5.48 3.69
C LYS A 15 3.48 -6.84 3.05
N ASN A 16 2.45 -7.64 2.79
CA ASN A 16 2.60 -8.90 2.05
C ASN A 16 3.06 -8.67 0.60
N GLY A 17 2.52 -7.66 -0.08
CA GLY A 17 2.94 -7.30 -1.43
C GLY A 17 4.42 -6.94 -1.52
N ILE A 18 4.92 -6.17 -0.56
CA ILE A 18 6.34 -5.84 -0.43
C ILE A 18 7.18 -7.09 -0.13
N ALA A 19 6.75 -7.91 0.83
CA ALA A 19 7.47 -9.12 1.23
C ALA A 19 7.52 -10.19 0.13
N ALA A 20 6.50 -10.27 -0.72
CA ALA A 20 6.44 -11.16 -1.88
C ALA A 20 6.95 -10.49 -3.17
N GLU A 21 7.62 -9.32 -3.06
CA GLU A 21 8.27 -8.61 -4.16
C GLU A 21 7.33 -8.30 -5.35
N HIS A 22 6.04 -8.14 -5.08
CA HIS A 22 5.07 -7.76 -6.10
C HIS A 22 5.32 -6.33 -6.55
N LYS A 23 5.22 -6.07 -7.86
CA LYS A 23 5.36 -4.70 -8.41
C LYS A 23 4.14 -3.81 -8.12
N TYR A 24 2.98 -4.43 -7.89
CA TYR A 24 1.73 -3.74 -7.59
C TYR A 24 0.82 -4.60 -6.71
N VAL A 25 -0.07 -3.94 -5.97
CA VAL A 25 -1.07 -4.58 -5.10
C VAL A 25 -2.44 -3.96 -5.35
N ASP A 26 -3.43 -4.82 -5.60
CA ASP A 26 -4.82 -4.41 -5.82
C ASP A 26 -5.62 -4.45 -4.51
N CYS A 27 -6.21 -3.33 -4.13
CA CYS A 27 -6.99 -3.18 -2.90
C CYS A 27 -8.29 -2.38 -3.10
N PRO A 28 -9.38 -2.73 -2.39
CA PRO A 28 -10.57 -1.88 -2.35
C PRO A 28 -10.28 -0.60 -1.58
N LEU A 29 -10.59 0.54 -2.21
CA LEU A 29 -10.32 1.89 -1.75
C LEU A 29 -11.58 2.54 -1.16
N SER A 30 -11.37 3.48 -0.24
CA SER A 30 -12.39 4.37 0.26
C SER A 30 -11.78 5.75 0.51
N LYS A 31 -12.58 6.81 0.64
CA LYS A 31 -12.09 8.19 0.84
C LYS A 31 -11.05 8.29 1.98
N GLN A 32 -11.24 7.53 3.06
CA GLN A 32 -10.30 7.48 4.20
C GLN A 32 -8.96 6.81 3.84
N LYS A 33 -8.99 5.75 3.01
CA LYS A 33 -7.80 5.02 2.58
C LYS A 33 -6.91 5.85 1.65
N VAL A 34 -7.50 6.78 0.89
CA VAL A 34 -6.76 7.72 0.02
C VAL A 34 -5.82 8.62 0.84
N ALA A 35 -6.29 9.12 1.98
CA ALA A 35 -5.46 9.94 2.86
C ALA A 35 -4.27 9.13 3.40
N ILE A 36 -4.52 7.88 3.81
CA ILE A 36 -3.48 6.96 4.28
C ILE A 36 -2.46 6.65 3.18
N LEU A 37 -2.91 6.42 1.95
CA LEU A 37 -2.04 6.21 0.79
C LEU A 37 -1.16 7.41 0.49
N SER A 38 -1.71 8.62 0.63
CA SER A 38 -0.93 9.85 0.43
C SER A 38 0.23 9.93 1.44
N VAL A 39 -0.03 9.60 2.72
CA VAL A 39 1.01 9.52 3.75
C VAL A 39 2.02 8.40 3.46
N LEU A 40 1.57 7.21 3.06
CA LEU A 40 2.45 6.10 2.68
C LEU A 40 3.37 6.45 1.49
N LYS A 41 2.87 7.23 0.55
CA LYS A 41 3.64 7.76 -0.58
C LYS A 41 4.70 8.74 -0.11
N GLU A 42 4.33 9.67 0.77
CA GLU A 42 5.25 10.67 1.34
C GLU A 42 6.37 10.02 2.19
N LEU A 43 6.04 8.94 2.88
CA LEU A 43 7.00 8.12 3.64
C LEU A 43 7.88 7.22 2.75
N GLY A 44 7.62 7.13 1.45
CA GLY A 44 8.40 6.30 0.52
C GLY A 44 8.11 4.79 0.57
N PHE A 45 6.98 4.37 1.15
CA PHE A 45 6.56 2.95 1.13
C PHE A 45 5.92 2.55 -0.20
N ILE A 46 5.22 3.48 -0.85
CA ILE A 46 4.62 3.28 -2.17
C ILE A 46 5.13 4.35 -3.13
N ASN A 47 5.34 3.99 -4.39
CA ASN A 47 5.81 4.92 -5.41
C ASN A 47 4.65 5.77 -5.90
N ASP A 48 3.56 5.11 -6.26
CA ASP A 48 2.35 5.77 -6.75
C ASP A 48 1.12 4.90 -6.50
N PHE A 49 -0.08 5.45 -6.69
CA PHE A 49 -1.33 4.69 -6.61
C PHE A 49 -2.34 5.22 -7.62
N ILE A 50 -2.98 4.31 -8.36
CA ILE A 50 -4.03 4.64 -9.32
C ILE A 50 -5.37 4.24 -8.73
N ILE A 51 -6.34 5.14 -8.79
CA ILE A 51 -7.72 4.90 -8.37
C ILE A 51 -8.55 4.63 -9.62
N ASN A 52 -9.24 3.50 -9.67
CA ASN A 52 -10.22 3.21 -10.72
C ASN A 52 -11.63 3.63 -10.25
N GLU A 53 -12.53 3.86 -11.21
CA GLU A 53 -13.92 4.27 -10.97
C GLU A 53 -14.70 3.27 -10.10
N GLU A 54 -14.31 1.99 -10.10
CA GLU A 54 -14.88 0.92 -9.27
C GLU A 54 -14.40 0.92 -7.80
N LEU A 55 -13.90 2.05 -7.28
CA LEU A 55 -13.35 2.15 -5.93
C LEU A 55 -12.23 1.13 -5.67
N THR A 56 -11.51 0.69 -6.71
CA THR A 56 -10.36 -0.21 -6.60
C THR A 56 -9.09 0.59 -6.87
N ALA A 57 -8.14 0.51 -5.93
CA ALA A 57 -6.84 1.14 -6.08
C ALA A 57 -5.77 0.10 -6.44
N LYS A 58 -4.98 0.44 -7.46
CA LYS A 58 -3.72 -0.22 -7.78
C LYS A 58 -2.59 0.56 -7.14
N LEU A 59 -1.98 -0.01 -6.11
CA LEU A 59 -0.83 0.57 -5.44
C LEU A 59 0.45 0.03 -6.06
N PHE A 60 1.39 0.91 -6.39
CA PHE A 60 2.74 0.54 -6.79
C PHE A 60 3.62 0.52 -5.55
N VAL A 61 3.90 -0.66 -5.04
CA VAL A 61 4.76 -0.81 -3.86
C VAL A 61 6.21 -0.67 -4.29
N VAL A 62 7.00 0.03 -3.47
CA VAL A 62 8.45 0.05 -3.66
C VAL A 62 8.99 -1.19 -2.97
N SER A 63 9.57 -2.11 -3.73
CA SER A 63 10.46 -3.11 -3.16
C SER A 63 11.67 -2.36 -2.64
N HIS A 64 11.61 -1.93 -1.38
CA HIS A 64 12.79 -1.45 -0.69
C HIS A 64 13.69 -2.67 -0.57
N ASP A 65 14.67 -2.78 -1.46
CA ASP A 65 15.80 -3.68 -1.32
C ASP A 65 16.29 -3.52 0.12
N ALA A 66 16.07 -4.53 0.96
CA ALA A 66 16.31 -4.51 2.40
C ALA A 66 17.81 -4.46 2.74
N ARG A 67 18.57 -3.65 2.00
CA ARG A 67 20.03 -3.52 2.01
C ARG A 67 20.51 -2.08 2.02
N SER A 68 19.61 -1.11 2.17
CA SER A 68 19.98 0.27 2.51
C SER A 68 19.67 0.57 3.98
N PRO A 69 20.55 0.20 4.94
CA PRO A 69 20.54 0.77 6.28
C PRO A 69 20.98 2.23 6.17
N CYS A 70 20.10 3.10 5.71
CA CYS A 70 20.35 4.54 5.64
C CYS A 70 19.57 5.26 6.74
N LEU A 71 19.77 4.82 7.99
CA LEU A 71 19.70 5.72 9.13
C LEU A 71 21.15 6.07 9.47
N SER A 72 21.63 7.18 8.92
CA SER A 72 22.81 7.91 9.43
C SER A 72 22.32 9.09 10.24
#